data_AF-A0AAR5Q1V5-F1
#
_entry.id   AF-A0AAR5Q1V5-F1
#
_cell.length_a   1.000
_cell.length_b   1.000
_cell.length_c   1.000
_cell.angle_alpha   90.00
_cell.angle_beta   90.00
_cell.angle_gamma   90.00
#
_symmetry.space_group_name_H-M   'P 1'
#
loop_
_entity.id
_entity.type
_entity.pdbx_description
1 polymer ?
#
loop_
_entity_poly.entity_id
_entity_poly.type
_entity_poly.pdbx_seq_one_letter_code
_entity_poly.pdbx_strand_id
1 'polypeptide(L)'
;MSAALVRQALALVDRDSDTLGAPSSKRQPLSGVSKSRRKRKQARFTVEEARGASQPPKDVLQTNLRKLELIKKHSRVVLNERATKNIIERAVSRRPLSTPPVDPRDGATAFTEEDFQKFEAEYMQED
;
A
#
# COMPACT_ATOMS: atom_id res chain seq x y z
N MET A 1 -10.67 -35.39 1.44
CA MET A 1 -11.56 -34.33 2.00
C MET A 1 -11.76 -34.61 3.48
N SER A 2 -11.58 -33.63 4.36
CA SER A 2 -11.66 -33.84 5.81
C SER A 2 -13.11 -33.97 6.29
N ALA A 3 -13.38 -34.93 7.19
CA ALA A 3 -14.69 -35.13 7.79
C ALA A 3 -15.27 -33.87 8.48
N ALA A 4 -14.41 -32.97 8.95
CA ALA A 4 -14.81 -31.69 9.54
C ALA A 4 -15.55 -30.77 8.55
N LEU A 5 -15.08 -30.71 7.30
CA LEU A 5 -15.72 -29.90 6.24
C LEU A 5 -17.07 -30.49 5.84
N VAL A 6 -17.18 -31.82 5.80
CA VAL A 6 -18.45 -32.51 5.51
C VAL A 6 -19.48 -32.23 6.61
N ARG A 7 -19.08 -32.30 7.88
CA ARG A 7 -19.96 -31.96 9.02
C ARG A 7 -20.39 -30.50 9.00
N GLN A 8 -19.50 -29.58 8.63
CA GLN A 8 -19.80 -28.15 8.54
C GLN A 8 -20.74 -27.83 7.38
N ALA A 9 -20.60 -28.52 6.25
CA ALA A 9 -21.51 -28.39 5.11
C ALA A 9 -22.91 -28.90 5.43
N LEU A 10 -23.03 -30.06 6.08
CA LEU A 10 -24.32 -30.61 6.52
C LEU A 10 -25.01 -29.70 7.54
N ALA A 11 -24.26 -29.15 8.51
CA ALA A 11 -24.81 -28.21 9.49
C ALA A 11 -25.33 -26.89 8.90
N LEU A 12 -24.90 -26.50 7.69
CA LEU A 12 -25.45 -25.33 6.99
C LEU A 12 -26.77 -25.69 6.29
N VAL A 13 -26.84 -26.88 5.70
CA VAL A 13 -28.06 -27.39 5.03
C VAL A 13 -29.18 -27.64 6.03
N ASP A 14 -28.87 -28.23 7.19
CA ASP A 14 -29.86 -28.53 8.23
C ASP A 14 -30.40 -27.25 8.93
N ARG A 15 -29.64 -26.15 8.92
CA ARG A 15 -30.07 -24.88 9.52
C ARG A 15 -31.13 -24.16 8.72
N ASP A 16 -31.18 -24.39 7.42
CA ASP A 16 -32.17 -23.79 6.54
C ASP A 16 -33.48 -24.59 6.54
N SER A 17 -33.47 -25.85 7.00
CA SER A 17 -34.67 -26.70 7.14
C SER A 17 -35.44 -26.52 8.45
N ASP A 18 -34.80 -25.97 9.50
CA ASP A 18 -35.38 -25.93 10.85
C ASP A 18 -36.07 -24.60 11.21
N THR A 19 -36.51 -23.80 10.24
CA THR A 19 -37.37 -22.63 10.50
C THR A 19 -38.84 -22.98 10.67
N LEU A 20 -39.20 -24.05 11.39
CA LEU A 20 -40.56 -24.32 11.86
C LEU A 20 -40.54 -25.18 13.13
N GLY A 21 -40.88 -24.61 14.29
CA GLY A 21 -41.47 -25.37 15.40
C GLY A 21 -40.81 -25.34 16.79
N ALA A 22 -41.33 -24.46 17.64
CA ALA A 22 -41.61 -24.64 19.07
C ALA A 22 -40.49 -24.60 20.16
N PRO A 23 -40.84 -24.21 21.40
CA PRO A 23 -39.90 -23.70 22.42
C PRO A 23 -39.66 -24.69 23.57
N SER A 24 -38.43 -24.78 24.07
CA SER A 24 -38.17 -24.99 25.51
C SER A 24 -36.68 -24.94 25.83
N SER A 25 -36.31 -24.19 26.87
CA SER A 25 -35.67 -24.77 28.06
C SER A 25 -35.21 -23.64 28.97
N LYS A 26 -35.90 -23.51 30.12
CA LYS A 26 -35.44 -22.74 31.27
C LYS A 26 -34.17 -23.40 31.82
N ARG A 27 -33.07 -22.65 31.92
CA ARG A 27 -31.99 -22.92 32.88
C ARG A 27 -31.70 -21.64 33.67
N GLN A 28 -31.77 -21.80 34.99
CA GLN A 28 -31.60 -20.79 36.03
C GLN A 28 -30.13 -20.33 36.19
N PRO A 29 -29.86 -19.23 36.94
CA PRO A 29 -28.74 -18.34 36.69
C PRO A 29 -27.47 -18.78 37.42
N LEU A 30 -26.32 -18.60 36.79
CA LEU A 30 -25.05 -18.56 37.49
C LEU A 30 -24.81 -17.13 37.96
N SER A 31 -24.98 -16.94 39.27
CA SER A 31 -24.51 -15.78 40.00
C SER A 31 -22.98 -15.68 39.89
N GLY A 32 -22.48 -14.45 39.77
CA GLY A 32 -21.08 -14.15 40.06
C GLY A 32 -20.31 -13.46 38.95
N VAL A 33 -19.71 -12.32 39.34
CA VAL A 33 -18.68 -11.55 38.63
C VAL A 33 -19.23 -10.55 37.61
N SER A 34 -19.55 -9.36 38.11
CA SER A 34 -19.71 -8.11 37.37
C SER A 34 -18.38 -7.66 36.73
N LYS A 35 -17.86 -8.43 35.78
CA LYS A 35 -16.89 -7.90 34.82
C LYS A 35 -17.72 -7.12 33.80
N SER A 36 -17.81 -5.80 34.00
CA SER A 36 -18.23 -4.85 32.98
C SER A 36 -17.24 -4.91 31.81
N ARG A 37 -17.37 -5.98 31.02
CA ARG A 37 -16.71 -6.14 29.75
C ARG A 37 -17.52 -5.23 28.85
N ARG A 38 -17.09 -3.98 28.72
CA ARG A 38 -17.57 -3.08 27.66
C ARG A 38 -17.35 -3.82 26.35
N LYS A 39 -18.37 -4.56 25.90
CA LYS A 39 -18.44 -5.06 24.53
C LYS A 39 -18.39 -3.78 23.71
N ARG A 40 -17.23 -3.47 23.12
CA ARG A 40 -17.18 -2.53 22.00
C ARG A 40 -18.22 -3.08 21.04
N LYS A 41 -19.37 -2.41 20.97
CA LYS A 41 -20.35 -2.67 19.91
C LYS A 41 -19.54 -2.43 18.65
N GLN A 42 -19.11 -3.51 17.98
CA GLN A 42 -18.68 -3.40 16.61
C GLN A 42 -19.97 -2.99 15.89
N ALA A 43 -20.14 -1.68 15.72
CA ALA A 43 -21.21 -1.15 14.91
C ALA A 43 -21.02 -1.81 13.55
N ARG A 44 -21.96 -2.69 13.19
CA ARG A 44 -22.00 -3.30 11.88
C ARG A 44 -22.40 -2.17 10.93
N PHE A 45 -21.42 -1.40 10.48
CA PHE A 45 -21.62 -0.40 9.45
C PHE A 45 -22.13 -1.14 8.21
N THR A 46 -23.35 -0.81 7.81
CA THR A 46 -23.89 -1.31 6.55
C THR A 46 -23.15 -0.63 5.40
N VAL A 47 -23.07 -1.30 4.25
CA VAL A 47 -22.37 -0.77 3.06
C VAL A 47 -22.98 0.57 2.61
N GLU A 48 -24.26 0.79 2.88
CA GLU A 48 -24.98 2.04 2.58
C GLU A 48 -24.56 3.20 3.49
N GLU A 49 -24.36 2.96 4.79
CA GLU A 49 -23.83 3.95 5.74
C GLU A 49 -22.40 4.36 5.37
N ALA A 50 -21.57 3.41 4.94
CA ALA A 50 -20.20 3.69 4.47
C ALA A 50 -20.21 4.50 3.17
N ARG A 51 -21.16 4.25 2.26
CA ARG A 51 -21.34 5.03 1.03
C ARG A 51 -21.82 6.45 1.30
N GLY A 52 -22.70 6.66 2.28
CA GLY A 52 -23.18 7.99 2.70
C GLY A 52 -22.08 8.88 3.27
N ALA A 53 -21.14 8.31 4.01
CA ALA A 53 -19.98 9.02 4.56
C ALA A 53 -18.85 9.28 3.54
N SER A 54 -18.90 8.63 2.38
CA SER A 54 -17.87 8.69 1.34
C SER A 54 -18.07 9.84 0.33
N GLN A 55 -19.16 10.63 0.44
CA GLN A 55 -19.33 11.73 -0.48
C GLN A 55 -18.17 12.72 -0.30
N PRO A 56 -17.36 12.96 -1.35
CA PRO A 56 -16.29 13.91 -1.26
C PRO A 56 -16.90 15.28 -0.93
N PRO A 57 -16.35 16.04 0.02
CA PRO A 57 -16.85 17.37 0.31
C PRO A 57 -16.87 18.16 -1.01
N LYS A 58 -17.93 18.95 -1.25
CA LYS A 58 -18.17 19.68 -2.52
C LYS A 58 -16.96 20.50 -3.01
N ASP A 59 -15.98 20.77 -2.15
CA ASP A 59 -14.75 21.51 -2.43
C ASP A 59 -13.45 20.80 -1.99
N VAL A 60 -13.28 19.51 -2.31
CA VAL A 60 -11.99 18.81 -2.08
C VAL A 60 -10.80 19.61 -2.64
N LEU A 61 -10.96 20.19 -3.82
CA LEU A 61 -9.91 20.99 -4.46
C LEU A 61 -9.53 22.22 -3.61
N GLN A 62 -10.49 23.03 -3.19
CA GLN A 62 -10.21 24.24 -2.39
C GLN A 62 -9.59 23.88 -1.04
N THR A 63 -10.08 22.82 -0.38
CA THR A 63 -9.50 22.37 0.88
C THR A 63 -8.07 21.87 0.72
N ASN A 64 -7.74 21.21 -0.39
CA ASN A 64 -6.38 20.77 -0.68
C ASN A 64 -5.45 21.94 -1.01
N LEU A 65 -5.90 22.93 -1.79
CA LEU A 65 -5.13 24.14 -2.07
C LEU A 65 -4.79 24.89 -0.76
N ARG A 66 -5.77 25.04 0.13
CA ARG A 66 -5.56 25.68 1.43
C ARG A 66 -4.55 24.94 2.31
N LYS A 67 -4.55 23.61 2.28
CA LYS A 67 -3.56 22.77 2.99
C LYS A 67 -2.16 22.95 2.40
N LEU A 68 -2.03 22.99 1.07
CA LEU A 68 -0.75 23.18 0.39
C LEU A 68 -0.15 24.56 0.68
N GLU A 69 -0.97 25.61 0.73
CA GLU A 69 -0.51 26.94 1.14
C GLU A 69 0.02 26.97 2.57
N LEU A 70 -0.65 26.28 3.50
CA LEU A 70 -0.20 26.15 4.88
C LEU A 70 1.16 25.45 4.97
N ILE A 71 1.32 24.35 4.22
CA ILE A 71 2.59 23.62 4.12
C ILE A 71 3.68 24.53 3.54
N LYS A 72 3.39 25.30 2.48
CA LYS A 72 4.34 26.25 1.88
C LYS A 72 4.80 27.30 2.88
N LYS A 73 3.89 27.84 3.70
CA LYS A 73 4.21 28.88 4.70
C LYS A 73 5.11 28.37 5.83
N HIS A 74 4.93 27.12 6.25
CA HIS A 74 5.67 26.53 7.39
C HIS A 74 6.87 25.67 6.97
N SER A 75 6.99 25.35 5.68
CA SER A 75 8.12 24.61 5.12
C SER A 75 9.38 25.46 5.16
N ARG A 76 10.41 24.97 5.85
CA ARG A 76 11.79 25.49 5.80
C ARG A 76 12.61 24.88 4.65
N VAL A 77 12.01 24.01 3.85
CA VAL A 77 12.71 23.28 2.80
C VAL A 77 12.93 24.20 1.61
N VAL A 78 14.20 24.47 1.29
CA VAL A 78 14.61 25.14 0.05
C VAL A 78 14.58 24.09 -1.05
N LEU A 79 13.61 24.20 -1.96
CA LEU A 79 13.42 23.24 -3.04
C LEU A 79 14.35 23.56 -4.21
N ASN A 80 15.14 22.58 -4.63
CA ASN A 80 15.89 22.66 -5.88
C ASN A 80 14.90 22.57 -7.05
N GLU A 81 14.81 23.61 -7.87
CA GLU A 81 13.84 23.75 -8.95
C GLU A 81 13.90 22.59 -9.96
N ARG A 82 15.12 22.11 -10.27
CA ARG A 82 15.31 21.04 -11.24
C ARG A 82 14.77 19.71 -10.71
N ALA A 83 15.05 19.40 -9.45
CA ALA A 83 14.54 18.20 -8.80
C ALA A 83 13.02 18.24 -8.63
N THR A 84 12.45 19.40 -8.30
CA THR A 84 11.00 19.56 -8.14
C THR A 84 10.25 19.40 -9.45
N LYS A 85 10.73 20.00 -10.54
CA LYS A 85 10.14 19.82 -11.89
C LYS A 85 10.11 18.35 -12.29
N ASN A 86 11.22 17.64 -12.11
CA ASN A 86 11.33 16.21 -12.38
C ASN A 86 10.33 15.37 -11.56
N ILE A 87 10.14 15.69 -10.28
CA ILE A 87 9.18 14.99 -9.41
C ILE A 87 7.74 15.23 -9.89
N ILE A 88 7.40 16.48 -10.22
CA ILE A 88 6.06 16.86 -10.69
C ILE A 88 5.76 16.16 -12.02
N GLU A 89 6.68 16.21 -12.99
CA GLU A 89 6.51 15.57 -14.29
C GLU A 89 6.32 14.06 -14.16
N ARG A 90 7.08 13.40 -13.27
CA ARG A 90 6.91 11.96 -13.00
C ARG A 90 5.54 11.65 -12.39
N ALA A 91 5.07 12.49 -11.47
CA ALA A 91 3.76 12.31 -10.82
C ALA A 91 2.59 12.50 -11.81
N VAL A 92 2.71 13.47 -12.72
CA VAL A 92 1.68 13.77 -13.74
C VAL A 92 1.68 12.73 -14.86
N SER A 93 2.85 12.44 -15.44
CA SER A 93 2.95 11.55 -16.61
C SER A 93 2.82 10.07 -16.26
N ARG A 94 2.97 9.69 -14.99
CA ARG A 94 3.06 8.29 -14.51
C ARG A 94 4.13 7.47 -15.21
N ARG A 95 5.05 8.10 -15.93
CA ARG A 95 6.12 7.47 -16.70
C ARG A 95 7.48 7.77 -16.06
N PRO A 96 8.47 6.88 -16.24
CA PRO A 96 9.85 7.23 -15.95
C PRO A 96 10.24 8.49 -16.72
N LEU A 97 11.06 9.35 -16.12
CA LEU A 97 11.62 10.49 -16.83
C LEU A 97 12.47 9.97 -17.98
N SER A 98 12.33 10.56 -19.16
CA SER A 98 13.23 10.31 -20.28
C SER A 98 14.61 10.78 -19.83
N THR A 99 15.50 9.84 -19.51
CA THR A 99 16.92 10.17 -19.36
C THR A 99 17.39 10.71 -20.70
N PRO A 100 18.18 11.79 -20.73
CA PRO A 100 18.82 12.20 -21.98
C PRO A 100 19.61 10.99 -22.51
N PRO A 101 19.62 10.78 -23.84
CA PRO A 101 20.45 9.74 -24.42
C PRO A 101 21.90 9.99 -23.98
N VAL A 102 22.48 9.00 -23.29
CA VAL A 102 23.92 9.03 -22.97
C VAL A 102 24.64 8.76 -24.28
N ASP A 103 25.55 9.66 -24.66
CA ASP A 103 26.33 9.46 -25.87
C ASP A 103 27.17 8.18 -25.70
N PRO A 104 27.10 7.22 -26.64
CA PRO A 104 27.81 5.95 -26.52
C PRO A 104 29.34 6.10 -26.54
N ARG A 105 29.84 7.31 -26.82
CA ARG A 105 31.27 7.66 -26.83
C ARG A 105 31.84 7.92 -25.43
N ASP A 106 30.99 8.26 -24.46
CA ASP A 106 31.43 8.60 -23.10
C ASP A 106 31.75 7.36 -22.24
N GLY A 107 31.50 6.15 -22.76
CA GLY A 107 31.82 4.87 -22.14
C GLY A 107 32.77 4.00 -22.96
N ALA A 108 33.50 4.57 -23.92
CA ALA A 108 34.49 3.83 -24.69
C ALA A 108 35.68 3.46 -23.79
N THR A 109 35.57 2.32 -23.10
CA THR A 109 36.69 1.57 -22.52
C THR A 109 37.51 0.93 -23.65
N ALA A 110 37.95 1.74 -24.61
CA ALA A 110 38.88 1.29 -25.62
C ALA A 110 40.27 1.32 -24.98
N PHE A 111 40.87 0.16 -24.79
CA PHE A 111 42.26 0.01 -24.38
C PHE A 111 43.13 0.98 -25.20
N THR A 112 43.88 1.83 -24.52
CA THR A 112 44.75 2.80 -25.16
C THR A 112 46.09 2.14 -25.50
N GLU A 113 46.86 2.73 -26.43
CA GLU A 113 48.20 2.24 -26.77
C GLU A 113 49.12 2.14 -25.53
N GLU A 114 48.90 3.00 -24.54
CA GLU A 114 49.60 2.95 -23.25
C GLU A 114 49.23 1.70 -22.42
N ASP A 115 48.01 1.19 -22.55
CA ASP A 115 47.56 -0.03 -21.87
C ASP A 115 48.16 -1.29 -22.52
N PHE A 116 48.36 -1.27 -23.84
CA PHE A 116 49.05 -2.36 -24.56
C PHE A 116 50.54 -2.42 -24.20
N GLN A 117 51.22 -1.29 -24.07
CA GLN A 117 52.63 -1.26 -23.65
C GLN A 117 52.83 -1.80 -22.23
N LYS A 118 51.92 -1.50 -21.31
CA LYS A 118 51.93 -2.06 -19.95
C LYS A 118 51.76 -3.59 -19.98
N PHE A 119 50.87 -4.08 -20.84
CA PHE A 119 50.64 -5.52 -21.01
C PHE A 119 51.85 -6.24 -21.59
N GLU A 120 52.50 -5.68 -22.62
CA GLU A 120 53.73 -6.26 -23.20
C GLU A 120 54.88 -6.28 -22.18
N ALA A 121 55.03 -5.22 -21.39
CA ALA A 121 56.07 -5.15 -20.37
C ALA A 121 55.86 -6.16 -19.24
N GLU A 122 54.61 -6.43 -18.85
CA GLU A 122 54.27 -7.44 -17.84
C GLU A 122 54.51 -8.86 -18.39
N TYR A 123 54.16 -9.12 -19.65
CA TYR A 123 54.36 -10.42 -20.29
C TYR A 123 55.83 -10.77 -20.52
N MET A 124 56.68 -9.79 -20.85
CA MET A 124 58.11 -9.99 -21.09
C MET A 124 58.95 -10.05 -19.80
N GLN A 125 58.36 -9.79 -18.63
CA GLN A 125 59.02 -9.88 -17.32
C GLN A 125 58.85 -11.25 -16.65
N GLU A 126 58.04 -12.16 -17.21
CA GLU A 126 57.83 -13.51 -16.69
C GLU A 126 58.75 -14.60 -17.30
N ASP A 127 59.73 -14.23 -18.14
CA ASP A 127 60.86 -15.07 -18.60
C ASP A 127 62.20 -14.62 -17.96
#